data_AF-A0A7W1XTE7-F1
#
_entry.id   AF-A0A7W1XTE7-F1
#
_cell.length_a   1.000
_cell.length_b   1.000
_cell.length_c   1.000
_cell.angle_alpha   90.00
_cell.angle_beta   90.00
_cell.angle_gamma   90.00
#
_symmetry.space_group_name_H-M   'P 1'
#
loop_
_entity.id
_entity.type
_entity.pdbx_description
1 polymer ?
#
loop_
_entity_poly.entity_id
_entity_poly.type
_entity_poly.pdbx_seq_one_letter_code
_entity_poly.pdbx_strand_id
1 'polypeptide(L)' 'MLEEFGLILLLSQIAIQWGKEAMQKGINANRVKDRLVEGFSSNGMKFVGYLDDQEKIKNFYPAF' A
#
# COMPACT_ATOMS: atom_id res chain seq x y z
N MET A 1 16.86 22.83 5.16
CA MET A 1 15.67 23.15 4.35
C MET A 1 15.61 22.39 3.02
N LEU A 2 16.55 22.52 2.06
CA LEU A 2 16.49 21.74 0.80
C LEU A 2 16.70 20.22 0.99
N GLU A 3 17.56 19.81 1.92
CA GLU A 3 17.82 18.38 2.20
C GLU A 3 16.63 17.67 2.86
N GLU A 4 15.89 18.35 3.74
CA GLU A 4 14.71 17.78 4.41
C GLU A 4 13.57 17.50 3.43
N PHE A 5 13.32 18.40 2.47
CA PHE A 5 12.33 18.15 1.41
C PHE A 5 12.72 16.97 0.52
N GLY A 6 14.02 16.82 0.19
CA GLY A 6 14.52 15.68 -0.56
C GLY A 6 14.31 14.35 0.17
N LEU A 7 14.57 14.32 1.48
CA LEU A 7 14.37 13.14 2.32
C LEU A 7 12.89 12.76 2.43
N ILE A 8 11.99 13.74 2.63
CA ILE A 8 10.53 13.51 2.69
C ILE A 8 10.01 12.95 1.37
N LEU A 9 10.49 13.46 0.24
CA LEU A 9 10.11 12.95 -1.08
C LEU A 9 10.60 11.51 -1.30
N LEU A 10 11.79 11.16 -0.82
CA LEU A 10 12.31 9.79 -0.92
C LEU A 10 11.51 8.81 -0.04
N LEU A 11 11.24 9.21 1.21
CA LEU A 11 10.48 8.38 2.16
C LEU A 11 9.04 8.13 1.67
N SER A 12 8.40 9.14 1.08
CA SER A 12 7.06 8.97 0.51
C SER A 12 7.05 7.99 -0.68
N GLN A 13 8.08 8.00 -1.54
CA GLN A 13 8.23 7.02 -2.61
C GLN A 13 8.41 5.60 -2.09
N ILE A 14 9.20 5.42 -1.03
CA ILE A 14 9.39 4.11 -0.39
C ILE A 14 8.06 3.58 0.18
N ALA A 15 7.31 4.43 0.89
CA ALA A 15 6.00 4.05 1.43
C ALA A 15 5.00 3.64 0.33
N ILE A 16 5.00 4.35 -0.81
CA ILE A 16 4.18 4.00 -1.98
C ILE A 16 4.59 2.63 -2.53
N GLN A 17 5.88 2.33 -2.61
CA GLN A 17 6.38 1.05 -3.12
C GLN A 17 5.96 -0.12 -2.21
N TRP A 18 6.07 0.04 -0.89
CA TRP A 18 5.58 -0.96 0.07
C TRP A 18 4.07 -1.14 0.01
N GLY A 19 3.31 -0.06 -0.15
CA GLY A 19 1.86 -0.17 -0.32
C GLY A 19 1.47 -0.96 -1.57
N LYS A 20 2.11 -0.70 -2.72
CA LYS A 20 1.89 -1.48 -3.96
C LYS A 20 2.22 -2.96 -3.78
N GLU A 21 3.36 -3.24 -3.17
CA GLU A 21 3.78 -4.62 -2.85
C GLU A 21 2.76 -5.32 -1.96
N ALA A 22 2.34 -4.66 -0.88
CA ALA A 22 1.37 -5.17 0.07
C ALA A 22 0.04 -5.52 -0.63
N MET A 23 -0.45 -4.65 -1.52
CA MET A 23 -1.68 -4.90 -2.28
C MET A 23 -1.56 -6.12 -3.19
N GLN A 24 -0.46 -6.22 -3.94
CA GLN A 24 -0.23 -7.40 -4.79
C GLN A 24 -0.20 -8.69 -3.96
N LYS A 25 0.50 -8.67 -2.81
CA LYS A 25 0.55 -9.83 -1.90
C LYS A 25 -0.82 -10.15 -1.29
N GLY A 26 -1.61 -9.14 -0.95
CA GLY A 26 -2.97 -9.30 -0.42
C GLY A 26 -3.91 -9.96 -1.44
N ILE A 27 -3.88 -9.50 -2.69
CA ILE A 27 -4.64 -10.09 -3.81
C ILE A 27 -4.21 -11.54 -4.02
N ASN A 28 -2.90 -11.80 -4.13
CA ASN A 28 -2.37 -13.15 -4.35
C ASN A 28 -2.71 -14.12 -3.21
N ALA A 29 -2.82 -13.62 -1.98
CA ALA A 29 -3.20 -14.40 -0.81
C ALA A 29 -4.73 -14.48 -0.58
N ASN A 30 -5.53 -13.99 -1.53
CA ASN A 30 -6.99 -13.90 -1.44
C ASN A 30 -7.50 -13.23 -0.15
N ARG A 31 -6.76 -12.22 0.35
CA ARG A 31 -7.15 -11.40 1.51
C ARG A 31 -8.05 -10.25 1.10
N VAL A 32 -9.08 -10.57 0.33
CA VAL A 32 -10.08 -9.61 -0.14
C VAL A 32 -11.35 -9.83 0.67
N LYS A 33 -11.87 -8.77 1.29
CA LYS A 33 -13.15 -8.78 1.99
C LYS A 33 -13.96 -7.58 1.52
N ASP A 34 -15.14 -7.86 0.96
CA ASP A 34 -15.97 -6.87 0.29
C ASP A 34 -15.18 -6.14 -0.80
N ARG A 35 -14.84 -4.86 -0.59
CA ARG A 35 -14.02 -4.05 -1.49
C ARG A 35 -12.68 -3.65 -0.87
N LEU A 36 -12.23 -4.38 0.15
CA LEU A 36 -10.99 -4.13 0.86
C LEU A 36 -9.99 -5.25 0.62
N VAL A 37 -8.73 -4.88 0.40
CA VAL A 37 -7.60 -5.81 0.35
C VAL A 37 -6.70 -5.55 1.54
N GLU A 38 -6.42 -6.59 2.33
CA GLU A 38 -5.41 -6.52 3.38
C GLU A 38 -4.08 -7.09 2.89
N GLY A 39 -3.04 -6.27 2.95
CA GLY A 39 -1.71 -6.58 2.46
C GLY A 39 -0.62 -6.33 3.50
N PHE A 40 0.51 -7.03 3.34
CA PHE A 40 1.71 -6.82 4.14
C PHE A 40 2.92 -6.66 3.21
N SER A 41 3.69 -5.58 3.36
CA SER A 41 4.94 -5.37 2.62
C SER A 41 6.05 -6.29 3.16
N SER A 42 7.18 -6.37 2.45
CA SER A 42 8.31 -7.23 2.87
C SER A 42 8.90 -6.87 4.24
N ASN A 43 8.74 -5.63 4.71
CA ASN A 43 9.16 -5.22 6.05
C ASN A 43 8.10 -5.48 7.15
N GLY A 44 6.97 -6.12 6.82
CA GLY A 44 5.90 -6.45 7.76
C GLY A 44 4.88 -5.34 8.01
N MET A 45 5.01 -4.16 7.38
CA MET A 45 3.99 -3.11 7.50
C MET A 45 2.68 -3.55 6.85
N LYS A 46 1.57 -3.35 7.57
CA LYS A 46 0.23 -3.61 7.06
C LYS A 46 -0.28 -2.42 6.26
N PHE A 47 -0.93 -2.72 5.14
CA PHE A 47 -1.66 -1.76 4.32
C PHE A 47 -3.06 -2.29 4.05
N VAL A 48 -4.02 -1.36 3.90
CA VAL A 48 -5.37 -1.64 3.43
C VAL A 48 -5.60 -0.86 2.14
N GLY A 49 -6.10 -1.54 1.11
CA GLY A 49 -6.49 -0.92 -0.16
C GLY A 49 -7.97 -1.06 -0.45
N TYR A 50 -8.51 -0.10 -1.19
CA TYR A 50 -9.88 -0.15 -1.69
C TYR A 50 -9.89 -0.53 -3.17
N LEU A 51 -10.76 -1.48 -3.51
CA LEU A 51 -11.06 -1.86 -4.88
C LEU A 51 -12.13 -0.93 -5.47
N ASP A 52 -11.99 -0.58 -6.74
CA ASP A 52 -13.06 0.03 -7.52
C ASP A 52 -14.07 -1.02 -8.03
N ASP A 53 -15.06 -0.57 -8.80
CA ASP A 53 -16.08 -1.45 -9.37
C ASP A 53 -15.54 -2.44 -10.43
N GLN A 54 -14.28 -2.28 -10.86
CA GLN A 54 -13.58 -3.18 -11.77
C GLN A 54 -12.57 -4.09 -11.05
N GLU A 55 -12.64 -4.17 -9.71
CA GLU A 55 -11.71 -4.93 -8.87
C GLU A 55 -10.24 -4.48 -9.02
N LYS A 56 -10.01 -3.20 -9.36
CA LYS A 56 -8.68 -2.61 -9.38
C LYS A 56 -8.44 -1.81 -8.10
N ILE A 57 -7.20 -1.83 -7.62
CA ILE A 57 -6.79 -1.01 -6.48
C ILE A 57 -6.91 0.48 -6.87
N LYS A 58 -7.84 1.18 -6.23
CA LYS A 58 -8.07 2.62 -6.43
C LYS A 58 -7.14 3.47 -5.57
N ASN A 59 -7.00 3.10 -4.30
CA ASN A 59 -6.11 3.74 -3.33
C ASN A 59 -5.75 2.75 -2.21
N PHE A 60 -4.76 3.11 -1.40
CA PHE A 60 -4.36 2.37 -0.22
C PHE A 60 -3.77 3.29 0.83
N TYR A 61 -3.70 2.81 2.07
CA TYR A 61 -3.12 3.51 3.20
C TYR A 61 -2.47 2.52 4.17
N PRO A 62 -1.43 2.94 4.93
CA PRO A 62 -0.91 2.15 6.03
C PRO A 62 -1.98 1.91 7.09
N ALA A 63 -2.06 0.71 7.63
CA ALA A 63 -2.96 0.37 8.74
C ALA A 63 -2.12 -0.19 9.89
N PHE A 64 -2.45 0.23 11.11
CA PHE A 64 -1.82 -0.23 12.35
C PHE A 64 -2.75 -1.17 13.10
#